data_AF-A0A0C7QHT3-F1
#
_entry.id   AF-A0A0C7QHT3-F1
#
_cell.length_a   1.000
_cell.length_b   1.000
_cell.length_c   1.000
_cell.angle_alpha   90.00
_cell.angle_beta   90.00
_cell.angle_gamma   90.00
#
_symmetry.space_group_name_H-M   'P 1'
#
loop_
_entity.id
_entity.type
_entity.pdbx_description
1 polymer ?
#
loop_
_entity_poly.entity_id
_entity_poly.type
_entity_poly.pdbx_seq_one_letter_code
_entity_poly.pdbx_strand_id
1 'polypeptide(L)'
;MRIEKKLKRPIASFIILTNIIFLPLFLLVGATIMLGLPTVVFDIALCIASWSSTFAFMILFKRIYSGESFVAYVKDRFKNKIKFSIVTVVIGIQVLIAVVVIFIITSKNNGMMPSFTISSLGMFIYLFFKNLFAGPLGEELGWRGFAQNELQKKHSPLKASIIIGFWWGIWHLPIWFTTGFTGINLIKYIVFFMIAVISISIIIAAFYNLNKNLLIPIMIHQLFNFLIGIISGDLIEFIEYYSILYLLVAIILIVINPKKVLYGNISKHIKQTSLKV
;
A
#
# COMPACT_ATOMS: atom_id res chain seq x y z
N MET A 1 -20.44 20.60 26.50
CA MET A 1 -19.38 20.06 25.62
C MET A 1 -19.09 18.62 26.06
N ARG A 2 -19.57 17.59 25.34
CA ARG A 2 -19.28 16.19 25.71
C ARG A 2 -17.80 15.91 25.42
N ILE A 3 -17.00 15.67 26.46
CA ILE A 3 -15.63 15.19 26.32
C ILE A 3 -15.71 13.80 25.68
N GLU A 4 -15.44 13.69 24.38
CA GLU A 4 -15.37 12.40 23.71
C GLU A 4 -14.26 11.56 24.37
N LYS A 5 -14.64 10.42 24.95
CA LYS A 5 -13.66 9.50 25.56
C LYS A 5 -12.65 9.05 24.52
N LYS A 6 -11.37 9.30 24.80
CA LYS A 6 -10.24 8.86 23.97
C LYS A 6 -10.27 7.35 23.76
N LEU A 7 -10.03 6.94 22.52
CA LEU A 7 -10.12 5.53 22.13
C LEU A 7 -9.00 4.69 22.77
N LYS A 8 -9.34 3.58 23.45
CA LYS A 8 -8.36 2.73 24.16
C LYS A 8 -7.44 1.94 23.22
N ARG A 9 -7.97 1.44 22.10
CA ARG A 9 -7.26 0.58 21.14
C ARG A 9 -7.38 1.12 19.69
N PRO A 10 -6.73 2.26 19.38
CA PRO A 10 -6.93 2.97 18.12
C PRO A 10 -6.62 2.13 16.87
N ILE A 11 -5.51 1.38 16.87
CA ILE A 11 -5.12 0.52 15.73
C ILE A 11 -6.13 -0.61 15.50
N ALA A 12 -6.52 -1.32 16.56
CA ALA A 12 -7.46 -2.45 16.43
C ALA A 12 -8.84 -1.97 15.94
N SER A 13 -9.34 -0.87 16.50
CA SER A 13 -10.61 -0.28 16.03
C SER A 13 -10.54 0.16 14.58
N PHE A 14 -9.41 0.72 14.13
CA PHE A 14 -9.20 1.09 12.74
C PHE A 14 -9.20 -0.12 11.81
N ILE A 15 -8.49 -1.19 12.14
CA ILE A 15 -8.47 -2.42 11.33
C ILE A 15 -9.87 -3.02 11.24
N ILE A 16 -10.59 -3.12 12.37
CA ILE A 16 -11.96 -3.66 12.40
C ILE A 16 -12.89 -2.80 11.56
N LEU A 17 -12.88 -1.48 11.76
CA LEU A 17 -13.78 -0.58 11.04
C LEU A 17 -13.48 -0.53 9.54
N THR A 18 -12.19 -0.61 9.14
CA THR A 18 -11.78 -0.73 7.73
C THR A 18 -12.45 -1.93 7.08
N ASN A 19 -12.45 -3.09 7.73
CA ASN A 19 -13.10 -4.30 7.21
C ASN A 19 -14.63 -4.20 7.21
N ILE A 20 -15.24 -3.63 8.26
CA ILE A 20 -16.69 -3.41 8.34
C ILE A 20 -17.18 -2.50 7.21
N ILE A 21 -16.42 -1.46 6.85
CA ILE A 21 -16.75 -0.56 5.74
C ILE A 21 -16.46 -1.24 4.40
N PHE A 22 -15.33 -1.95 4.29
CA PHE A 22 -14.92 -2.58 3.05
C PHE A 22 -15.91 -3.63 2.55
N LEU A 23 -16.37 -4.52 3.43
CA LEU A 23 -17.18 -5.67 3.01
C LEU A 23 -18.47 -5.28 2.24
N PRO A 24 -19.35 -4.38 2.73
CA PRO A 24 -20.52 -3.98 1.97
C PRO A 24 -20.17 -3.23 0.67
N LEU A 25 -19.10 -2.42 0.66
CA LEU A 25 -18.64 -1.76 -0.57
C LEU A 25 -18.10 -2.78 -1.59
N PHE A 26 -17.40 -3.81 -1.12
CA PHE A 26 -16.92 -4.91 -1.96
C PHE A 26 -18.07 -5.75 -2.53
N LEU A 27 -19.10 -6.02 -1.73
CA LEU A 27 -20.32 -6.67 -2.23
C LEU A 27 -21.03 -5.82 -3.29
N LEU A 28 -21.04 -4.49 -3.14
CA LEU A 28 -21.56 -3.58 -4.16
C LEU A 28 -20.75 -3.67 -5.46
N VAL A 29 -19.43 -3.77 -5.38
CA VAL A 29 -18.57 -4.02 -6.55
C VAL A 29 -18.98 -5.33 -7.25
N GLY A 30 -19.15 -6.43 -6.50
CA GLY A 30 -19.66 -7.68 -7.05
C GLY A 30 -21.05 -7.55 -7.71
N ALA A 31 -21.96 -6.79 -7.09
CA ALA A 31 -23.29 -6.53 -7.64
C ALA A 31 -23.23 -5.81 -9.00
N THR A 32 -22.28 -4.88 -9.20
CA THR A 32 -22.12 -4.22 -10.51
C THR A 32 -21.78 -5.21 -11.63
N ILE A 33 -20.99 -6.25 -11.33
CA ILE A 33 -20.68 -7.33 -12.28
C ILE A 33 -21.92 -8.18 -12.53
N MET A 34 -22.61 -8.61 -11.46
CA MET A 34 -23.78 -9.49 -11.56
C MET A 34 -24.94 -8.86 -12.33
N LEU A 35 -25.08 -7.53 -12.25
CA LEU A 35 -26.10 -6.77 -12.96
C LEU A 35 -25.68 -6.38 -14.38
N GLY A 36 -24.47 -6.74 -14.82
CA GLY A 36 -23.95 -6.40 -16.15
C GLY A 36 -23.81 -4.89 -16.38
N LEU A 37 -23.51 -4.12 -15.33
CA LEU A 37 -23.37 -2.67 -15.44
C LEU A 37 -22.13 -2.28 -16.25
N PRO A 38 -22.11 -1.07 -16.85
CA PRO A 38 -20.94 -0.61 -17.61
C PRO A 38 -19.65 -0.63 -16.78
N THR A 39 -18.51 -0.93 -17.42
CA THR A 39 -17.19 -1.01 -16.77
C THR A 39 -16.82 0.22 -15.95
N VAL A 40 -17.23 1.41 -16.39
CA VAL A 40 -17.00 2.65 -15.65
C VAL A 40 -17.69 2.65 -14.28
N VAL A 41 -18.88 2.04 -14.16
CA VAL A 41 -19.61 1.94 -12.90
C VAL A 41 -18.90 0.98 -11.95
N PHE A 42 -18.43 -0.16 -12.48
CA PHE A 42 -17.58 -1.09 -11.74
C PHE A 42 -16.32 -0.41 -11.22
N ASP A 43 -15.62 0.34 -12.08
CA ASP A 43 -14.36 1.00 -11.73
C ASP A 43 -14.55 2.10 -10.67
N ILE A 44 -15.67 2.84 -10.73
CA ILE A 44 -16.04 3.81 -9.68
C ILE A 44 -16.33 3.09 -8.36
N ALA A 45 -17.12 2.02 -8.38
CA ALA A 45 -17.44 1.24 -7.18
C ALA A 45 -16.17 0.66 -6.53
N LEU A 46 -15.25 0.13 -7.36
CA LEU A 46 -13.95 -0.38 -6.92
C LEU A 46 -13.11 0.71 -6.27
N CYS A 47 -13.05 1.90 -6.90
CA CYS A 47 -12.37 3.05 -6.32
C CYS A 47 -12.94 3.38 -4.94
N ILE A 48 -14.27 3.51 -4.79
CA ILE A 48 -14.90 3.82 -3.50
C ILE A 48 -14.61 2.74 -2.45
N ALA A 49 -14.66 1.45 -2.82
CA ALA A 49 -14.37 0.35 -1.90
C ALA A 49 -12.94 0.40 -1.35
N SER A 50 -11.95 0.74 -2.19
CA SER A 50 -10.54 0.85 -1.77
C SER A 50 -10.31 1.95 -0.71
N TRP A 51 -11.18 2.96 -0.62
CA TRP A 51 -11.07 4.06 0.34
C TRP A 51 -11.56 3.72 1.76
N SER A 52 -12.01 2.48 2.00
CA SER A 52 -12.52 2.02 3.30
C SER A 52 -11.58 2.31 4.48
N SER A 53 -10.27 2.22 4.29
CA SER A 53 -9.28 2.54 5.32
C SER A 53 -9.24 4.03 5.64
N THR A 54 -9.27 4.91 4.63
CA THR A 54 -9.37 6.36 4.84
C THR A 54 -10.71 6.73 5.49
N PHE A 55 -11.83 6.13 5.07
CA PHE A 55 -13.12 6.35 5.72
C PHE A 55 -13.11 5.91 7.20
N ALA A 56 -12.55 4.74 7.50
CA ALA A 56 -12.40 4.28 8.88
C ALA A 56 -11.55 5.25 9.70
N PHE A 57 -10.44 5.75 9.15
CA PHE A 57 -9.61 6.75 9.81
C PHE A 57 -10.35 8.06 10.05
N MET A 58 -11.07 8.58 9.04
CA MET A 58 -11.88 9.79 9.15
C MET A 58 -12.92 9.69 10.26
N ILE A 59 -13.67 8.58 10.32
CA ILE A 59 -14.70 8.34 11.34
C ILE A 59 -14.08 8.29 12.75
N LEU A 60 -12.93 7.64 12.90
CA LEU A 60 -12.26 7.51 14.19
C LEU A 60 -11.44 8.75 14.58
N PHE A 61 -11.22 9.69 13.66
CA PHE A 61 -10.24 10.76 13.81
C PHE A 61 -10.40 11.55 15.10
N LYS A 62 -11.61 12.06 15.39
CA LYS A 62 -11.87 12.89 16.58
C LYS A 62 -11.70 12.14 17.89
N ARG A 63 -11.95 10.82 17.88
CA ARG A 63 -11.76 9.93 19.05
C ARG A 63 -10.30 9.57 19.31
N ILE A 64 -9.45 9.71 18.28
CA ILE A 64 -8.01 9.44 18.32
C ILE A 64 -7.24 10.72 18.65
N TYR A 65 -7.51 11.79 17.90
CA TYR A 65 -6.88 13.12 17.98
C TYR A 65 -7.91 14.17 18.42
N SER A 66 -8.32 14.07 19.68
CA SER A 66 -9.27 15.01 20.28
C SER A 66 -8.72 16.44 20.24
N GLY A 67 -9.47 17.37 19.63
CA GLY A 67 -9.09 18.78 19.53
C GLY A 67 -8.29 19.14 18.28
N GLU A 68 -7.85 18.19 17.46
CA GLU A 68 -7.18 18.47 16.19
C GLU A 68 -8.19 18.61 15.03
N SER A 69 -7.81 19.37 14.00
CA SER A 69 -8.55 19.43 12.72
C SER A 69 -8.05 18.34 11.78
N PHE A 70 -8.97 17.56 11.20
CA PHE A 70 -8.64 16.51 10.22
C PHE A 70 -7.86 17.08 9.03
N VAL A 71 -8.31 18.22 8.49
CA VAL A 71 -7.66 18.87 7.35
C VAL A 71 -6.24 19.33 7.71
N ALA A 72 -6.04 19.89 8.91
CA ALA A 72 -4.71 20.28 9.38
C ALA A 72 -3.78 19.07 9.51
N TYR A 73 -4.31 17.96 10.06
CA TYR A 73 -3.57 16.69 10.17
C TYR A 73 -3.16 16.15 8.80
N VAL A 74 -4.07 16.15 7.82
CA VAL A 74 -3.75 15.69 6.46
C VAL A 74 -2.69 16.59 5.83
N LYS A 75 -2.84 17.92 5.91
CA LYS A 75 -1.84 18.87 5.39
C LYS A 75 -0.46 18.66 6.02
N ASP A 76 -0.41 18.39 7.33
CA ASP A 76 0.85 18.08 8.05
C ASP A 76 1.58 16.88 7.44
N ARG A 77 0.86 15.87 6.95
CA ARG A 77 1.46 14.67 6.34
C ARG A 77 2.13 14.92 4.99
N PHE A 78 1.87 16.07 4.34
CA PHE A 78 2.49 16.46 3.07
C PHE A 78 3.46 17.65 3.21
N LYS A 79 3.66 18.20 4.41
CA LYS A 79 4.41 19.45 4.61
C LYS A 79 5.90 19.36 4.27
N ASN A 80 6.51 18.20 4.47
CA ASN A 80 7.96 18.05 4.35
C ASN A 80 8.38 18.05 2.88
N LYS A 81 9.37 18.88 2.52
CA LYS A 81 9.91 18.90 1.15
C LYS A 81 10.40 17.51 0.73
N ILE A 82 10.09 17.14 -0.50
CA ILE A 82 10.47 15.84 -1.05
C ILE A 82 11.92 15.91 -1.52
N LYS A 83 12.74 14.96 -1.05
CA LYS A 83 14.13 14.82 -1.48
C LYS A 83 14.17 14.09 -2.81
N PHE A 84 14.66 14.76 -3.84
CA PHE A 84 14.75 14.20 -5.20
C PHE A 84 15.50 12.85 -5.22
N SER A 85 16.59 12.72 -4.46
CA SER A 85 17.32 11.44 -4.36
C SER A 85 16.48 10.28 -3.84
N ILE A 86 15.54 10.53 -2.92
CA ILE A 86 14.61 9.48 -2.44
C ILE A 86 13.65 9.08 -3.57
N VAL A 87 13.13 10.05 -4.32
CA VAL A 87 12.23 9.80 -5.44
C VAL A 87 12.92 8.98 -6.52
N THR A 88 14.13 9.37 -6.93
CA THR A 88 14.92 8.66 -7.94
C THR A 88 15.23 7.23 -7.52
N VAL A 89 15.63 7.01 -6.26
CA VAL A 89 15.91 5.66 -5.74
C VAL A 89 14.64 4.82 -5.70
N VAL A 90 13.53 5.37 -5.24
CA VAL A 90 12.24 4.65 -5.23
C VAL A 90 11.84 4.24 -6.65
N ILE A 91 11.82 5.18 -7.60
CA ILE A 91 11.46 4.89 -8.99
C ILE A 91 12.42 3.85 -9.57
N GLY A 92 13.72 4.02 -9.36
CA GLY A 92 14.75 3.10 -9.84
C GLY A 92 14.55 1.67 -9.32
N ILE A 93 14.22 1.50 -8.03
CA ILE A 93 13.92 0.18 -7.45
C ILE A 93 12.71 -0.46 -8.13
N GLN A 94 11.60 0.28 -8.28
CA GLN A 94 10.36 -0.26 -8.85
C GLN A 94 10.55 -0.66 -10.33
N VAL A 95 11.20 0.21 -11.11
CA VAL A 95 11.50 -0.03 -12.53
C VAL A 95 12.48 -1.21 -12.67
N LEU A 96 13.53 -1.27 -11.85
CA LEU A 96 14.50 -2.36 -11.89
C LEU A 96 13.83 -3.70 -11.61
N ILE A 97 12.96 -3.79 -10.60
CA ILE A 97 12.21 -5.01 -10.31
C ILE A 97 11.37 -5.41 -11.53
N ALA A 98 10.59 -4.49 -12.11
CA ALA A 98 9.75 -4.79 -13.27
C ALA A 98 10.58 -5.27 -14.48
N VAL A 99 11.71 -4.62 -14.77
CA VAL A 99 12.63 -5.03 -15.85
C VAL A 99 13.20 -6.43 -15.59
N VAL A 100 13.61 -6.74 -14.36
CA VAL A 100 14.13 -8.06 -14.00
C VAL A 100 13.05 -9.14 -14.13
N VAL A 101 11.81 -8.87 -13.70
CA VAL A 101 10.68 -9.81 -13.91
C VAL A 101 10.46 -10.06 -15.40
N ILE A 102 10.36 -9.01 -16.20
CA ILE A 102 10.19 -9.13 -17.66
C ILE A 102 11.33 -9.97 -18.25
N PHE A 103 12.58 -9.68 -17.87
CA PHE A 103 13.74 -10.44 -18.35
C PHE A 103 13.67 -11.93 -17.99
N ILE A 104 13.30 -12.28 -16.76
CA ILE A 104 13.15 -13.67 -16.32
C ILE A 104 12.07 -14.38 -17.15
N ILE A 105 10.91 -13.76 -17.33
CA ILE A 105 9.78 -14.32 -18.06
C ILE A 105 10.12 -14.51 -19.53
N THR A 106 10.71 -13.50 -20.17
CA THR A 106 11.17 -13.57 -21.56
C THR A 106 12.19 -14.68 -21.75
N SER A 107 13.12 -14.84 -20.81
CA SER A 107 14.14 -15.91 -20.86
C SER A 107 13.53 -17.30 -20.77
N LYS A 108 12.48 -17.49 -19.95
CA LYS A 108 11.75 -18.76 -19.85
C LYS A 108 10.90 -19.05 -21.08
N ASN A 109 10.38 -18.01 -21.74
CA ASN A 109 9.51 -18.11 -22.90
C ASN A 109 10.29 -18.07 -24.23
N ASN A 110 11.51 -18.61 -24.27
CA ASN A 110 12.35 -18.67 -25.47
C ASN A 110 12.55 -17.30 -26.17
N GLY A 111 12.65 -16.22 -25.40
CA GLY A 111 12.82 -14.86 -25.92
C GLY A 111 11.51 -14.14 -26.25
N MET A 112 10.35 -14.76 -26.06
CA MET A 112 9.06 -14.09 -26.27
C MET A 112 8.75 -13.13 -25.11
N MET A 113 8.59 -11.85 -25.44
CA MET A 113 8.21 -10.82 -24.48
C MET A 113 6.76 -11.00 -24.00
N PRO A 114 6.46 -10.68 -22.73
CA PRO A 114 5.09 -10.66 -22.27
C PRO A 114 4.30 -9.56 -22.99
N SER A 115 3.00 -9.79 -23.15
CA SER A 115 2.08 -8.79 -23.68
C SER A 115 1.86 -7.68 -22.66
N PHE A 116 1.56 -6.48 -23.14
CA PHE A 116 1.20 -5.34 -22.28
C PHE A 116 -0.26 -4.97 -22.48
N THR A 117 -0.92 -4.64 -21.37
CA THR A 117 -2.31 -4.22 -21.36
C THR A 117 -2.50 -2.83 -21.98
N ILE A 118 -1.45 -2.00 -22.03
CA ILE A 118 -1.51 -0.64 -22.57
C ILE A 118 -1.31 -0.65 -24.09
N SER A 119 -2.35 -0.26 -24.84
CA SER A 119 -2.32 -0.15 -26.31
C SER A 119 -2.30 1.28 -26.84
N SER A 120 -2.56 2.28 -26.00
CA SER A 120 -2.63 3.69 -26.40
C SER A 120 -2.29 4.63 -25.23
N LEU A 121 -1.98 5.89 -25.54
CA LEU A 121 -1.79 6.92 -24.53
C LEU A 121 -3.04 7.14 -23.68
N GLY A 122 -4.23 7.11 -24.30
CA GLY A 122 -5.50 7.21 -23.58
C GLY A 122 -5.68 6.10 -22.54
N MET A 123 -5.33 4.86 -22.91
CA MET A 123 -5.38 3.71 -22.01
C MET A 123 -4.34 3.79 -20.89
N PHE A 124 -3.13 4.26 -21.20
CA PHE A 124 -2.10 4.53 -20.19
C PHE A 124 -2.63 5.51 -19.13
N ILE A 125 -3.15 6.66 -19.57
CA ILE A 125 -3.69 7.71 -18.69
C ILE A 125 -4.83 7.12 -17.84
N TYR A 126 -5.76 6.41 -18.49
CA TYR A 126 -6.88 5.77 -17.82
C TYR A 126 -6.43 4.81 -16.72
N LEU A 127 -5.57 3.84 -17.04
CA LEU A 127 -5.10 2.83 -16.10
C LEU A 127 -4.26 3.45 -14.98
N PHE A 128 -3.49 4.50 -15.28
CA PHE A 128 -2.69 5.21 -14.28
C PHE A 128 -3.60 5.84 -13.22
N PHE A 129 -4.60 6.63 -13.63
CA PHE A 129 -5.51 7.26 -12.70
C PHE A 129 -6.43 6.26 -12.01
N LYS A 130 -6.95 5.26 -12.73
CA LYS A 130 -7.72 4.17 -12.13
C LYS A 130 -6.95 3.52 -10.99
N ASN A 131 -5.69 3.11 -11.22
CA ASN A 131 -4.86 2.51 -10.17
C ASN A 131 -4.63 3.48 -9.01
N LEU A 132 -4.36 4.76 -9.29
CA LEU A 132 -4.10 5.77 -8.27
C LEU A 132 -5.28 5.96 -7.32
N PHE A 133 -6.50 5.99 -7.87
CA PHE A 133 -7.74 6.16 -7.09
C PHE A 133 -8.24 4.85 -6.47
N ALA A 134 -7.98 3.70 -7.09
CA ALA A 134 -8.40 2.37 -6.62
C ALA A 134 -7.42 1.71 -5.64
N GLY A 135 -6.56 2.50 -4.99
CA GLY A 135 -5.69 2.00 -3.94
C GLY A 135 -4.84 3.09 -3.31
N PRO A 136 -3.70 3.48 -3.89
CA PRO A 136 -2.68 4.31 -3.25
C PRO A 136 -3.20 5.60 -2.63
N LEU A 137 -4.03 6.36 -3.35
CA LEU A 137 -4.55 7.62 -2.83
C LEU A 137 -5.58 7.40 -1.70
N GLY A 138 -6.42 6.38 -1.82
CA GLY A 138 -7.47 6.04 -0.86
C GLY A 138 -6.98 5.27 0.36
N GLU A 139 -5.84 4.60 0.28
CA GLU A 139 -5.37 3.67 1.30
C GLU A 139 -4.27 4.24 2.20
N GLU A 140 -3.32 4.97 1.62
CA GLU A 140 -2.09 5.33 2.34
C GLU A 140 -2.32 6.30 3.50
N LEU A 141 -3.37 7.12 3.46
CA LEU A 141 -3.70 8.01 4.58
C LEU A 141 -4.09 7.21 5.83
N GLY A 142 -4.87 6.14 5.69
CA GLY A 142 -5.22 5.24 6.79
C GLY A 142 -4.02 4.41 7.24
N TRP A 143 -3.38 3.69 6.32
CA TRP A 143 -2.31 2.74 6.67
C TRP A 143 -1.01 3.42 7.10
N ARG A 144 -0.53 4.43 6.35
CA ARG A 144 0.78 5.06 6.56
C ARG A 144 0.65 6.40 7.28
N GLY A 145 -0.36 7.19 6.91
CA GLY A 145 -0.66 8.48 7.53
C GLY A 145 -1.05 8.35 9.00
N PHE A 146 -1.80 7.30 9.34
CA PHE A 146 -2.26 7.01 10.69
C PHE A 146 -1.62 5.74 11.31
N ALA A 147 -1.96 4.55 10.82
CA ALA A 147 -1.72 3.31 11.56
C ALA A 147 -0.23 3.02 11.77
N GLN A 148 0.60 3.23 10.74
CA GLN A 148 2.05 3.10 10.85
C GLN A 148 2.65 4.10 11.84
N ASN A 149 2.24 5.38 11.76
CA ASN A 149 2.74 6.42 12.67
C ASN A 149 2.37 6.13 14.14
N GLU A 150 1.17 5.63 14.40
CA GLU A 150 0.75 5.23 15.74
C GLU A 150 1.48 3.96 16.24
N LEU A 151 1.67 2.94 15.39
CA LEU A 151 2.42 1.73 15.77
C LEU A 151 3.89 2.05 16.06
N GLN A 152 4.51 2.94 15.28
CA GLN A 152 5.90 3.39 15.49
C GLN A 152 6.13 4.14 16.80
N LYS A 153 5.08 4.55 17.53
CA LYS A 153 5.24 5.09 18.90
C LYS A 153 5.63 4.02 19.91
N LYS A 154 5.22 2.77 19.68
CA LYS A 154 5.36 1.63 20.61
C LYS A 154 6.28 0.52 20.08
N HIS A 155 6.53 0.50 18.78
CA HIS A 155 7.31 -0.53 18.11
C HIS A 155 8.40 0.09 17.23
N SER A 156 9.44 -0.69 16.91
CA SER A 156 10.36 -0.30 15.85
C SER A 156 9.62 -0.17 14.52
N PRO A 157 10.10 0.67 13.59
CA PRO A 157 9.51 0.79 12.27
C PRO A 157 9.39 -0.52 11.51
N LEU A 158 10.39 -1.41 11.61
CA LEU A 158 10.32 -2.75 11.01
C LEU A 158 9.18 -3.59 11.60
N LYS A 159 9.03 -3.62 12.93
CA LYS A 159 7.93 -4.36 13.56
C LYS A 159 6.58 -3.73 13.20
N ALA A 160 6.49 -2.40 13.17
CA ALA A 160 5.29 -1.70 12.75
C ALA A 160 4.93 -2.02 11.28
N SER A 161 5.90 -2.03 10.36
CA SER A 161 5.65 -2.31 8.94
C SER A 161 5.27 -3.76 8.67
N ILE A 162 5.80 -4.72 9.42
CA ILE A 162 5.38 -6.14 9.35
C ILE A 162 3.93 -6.28 9.84
N ILE A 163 3.58 -5.65 10.97
CA ILE A 163 2.19 -5.66 11.48
C ILE A 163 1.24 -5.03 10.45
N ILE A 164 1.61 -3.88 9.89
CA ILE A 164 0.82 -3.22 8.85
C ILE A 164 0.71 -4.11 7.61
N GLY A 165 1.82 -4.65 7.11
CA GLY A 165 1.83 -5.50 5.91
C GLY A 165 0.96 -6.74 6.06
N PHE A 166 0.97 -7.38 7.24
CA PHE A 166 0.11 -8.52 7.53
C PHE A 166 -1.38 -8.17 7.50
N TRP A 167 -1.80 -7.14 8.24
CA TRP A 167 -3.22 -6.76 8.31
C TRP A 167 -3.72 -6.11 7.02
N TRP A 168 -2.86 -5.38 6.33
CA TRP A 168 -3.15 -4.81 5.02
C TRP A 168 -3.27 -5.91 3.96
N GLY A 169 -2.40 -6.93 4.00
CA GLY A 169 -2.51 -8.10 3.14
C GLY A 169 -3.80 -8.88 3.39
N ILE A 170 -4.11 -9.22 4.64
CA ILE A 170 -5.34 -9.93 5.03
C ILE A 170 -6.61 -9.17 4.67
N TRP A 171 -6.58 -7.83 4.66
CA TRP A 171 -7.73 -7.04 4.24
C TRP A 171 -8.17 -7.35 2.79
N HIS A 172 -7.28 -7.87 1.94
CA HIS A 172 -7.58 -8.32 0.58
C HIS A 172 -8.16 -9.72 0.49
N LEU A 173 -8.38 -10.41 1.62
CA LEU A 173 -8.86 -11.79 1.66
C LEU A 173 -10.12 -12.02 0.81
N PRO A 174 -11.17 -11.16 0.83
CA PRO A 174 -12.32 -11.33 -0.06
C PRO A 174 -11.96 -11.31 -1.55
N ILE A 175 -10.97 -10.50 -1.94
CA ILE A 175 -10.51 -10.36 -3.33
C ILE A 175 -9.80 -11.63 -3.80
N TRP A 176 -9.05 -12.31 -2.92
CA TRP A 176 -8.34 -13.53 -3.30
C TRP A 176 -9.29 -14.62 -3.81
N PHE A 177 -10.49 -14.71 -3.23
CA PHE A 177 -11.53 -15.66 -3.65
C PHE A 177 -12.31 -15.24 -4.90
N THR A 178 -12.08 -14.03 -5.43
CA THR A 178 -12.67 -13.58 -6.70
C THR A 178 -11.70 -13.70 -7.89
N THR A 179 -10.49 -14.20 -7.67
CA THR A 179 -9.47 -14.38 -8.73
C THR A 179 -9.78 -15.51 -9.70
N GLY A 180 -10.67 -16.44 -9.33
CA GLY A 180 -10.92 -17.68 -10.06
C GLY A 180 -9.93 -18.81 -9.75
N PHE A 181 -8.89 -18.57 -8.94
CA PHE A 181 -7.96 -19.62 -8.53
C PHE A 181 -8.58 -20.56 -7.49
N THR A 182 -8.22 -21.85 -7.59
CA THR A 182 -8.65 -22.90 -6.65
C THR A 182 -7.47 -23.81 -6.29
N GLY A 183 -7.64 -24.63 -5.24
CA GLY A 183 -6.65 -25.61 -4.81
C GLY A 183 -5.25 -25.02 -4.58
N ILE A 184 -4.21 -25.68 -5.11
CA ILE A 184 -2.82 -25.27 -4.93
C ILE A 184 -2.51 -23.90 -5.54
N ASN A 185 -3.20 -23.52 -6.62
CA ASN A 185 -2.99 -22.23 -7.29
C ASN A 185 -3.49 -21.07 -6.43
N LEU A 186 -4.62 -21.24 -5.73
CA LEU A 186 -5.09 -20.25 -4.76
C LEU A 186 -4.12 -20.11 -3.58
N ILE A 187 -3.60 -21.23 -3.07
CA ILE A 187 -2.62 -21.22 -1.98
C ILE A 187 -1.35 -20.48 -2.41
N LYS A 188 -0.81 -20.77 -3.60
CA LYS A 188 0.36 -20.08 -4.15
C LYS A 188 0.11 -18.57 -4.27
N TYR A 189 -1.02 -18.19 -4.85
CA TYR A 189 -1.40 -16.78 -4.99
C TYR A 189 -1.43 -16.07 -3.64
N ILE A 190 -2.11 -16.65 -2.63
CA ILE A 190 -2.18 -16.07 -1.28
C ILE A 190 -0.79 -15.93 -0.65
N VAL A 191 0.05 -16.95 -0.74
CA VAL A 191 1.40 -16.94 -0.14
C VAL A 191 2.27 -15.86 -0.78
N PHE A 192 2.36 -15.82 -2.11
CA PHE A 192 3.17 -14.84 -2.82
C PHE A 192 2.61 -13.42 -2.66
N PHE A 193 1.28 -13.26 -2.64
CA PHE A 193 0.64 -11.98 -2.33
C PHE A 193 1.05 -11.47 -0.95
N MET A 194 0.96 -12.31 0.08
CA MET A 194 1.35 -11.92 1.44
C MET A 194 2.83 -11.58 1.55
N ILE A 195 3.71 -12.35 0.90
CA ILE A 195 5.15 -12.04 0.84
C ILE A 195 5.38 -10.68 0.18
N ALA A 196 4.74 -10.41 -0.96
CA ALA A 196 4.86 -9.15 -1.68
C ALA A 196 4.37 -7.97 -0.83
N VAL A 197 3.18 -8.08 -0.22
CA VAL A 197 2.55 -7.00 0.56
C VAL A 197 3.34 -6.70 1.85
N ILE A 198 3.84 -7.72 2.55
CA ILE A 198 4.70 -7.50 3.72
C ILE A 198 6.01 -6.83 3.30
N SER A 199 6.62 -7.30 2.21
CA SER A 199 7.89 -6.76 1.70
C SER A 199 7.76 -5.31 1.26
N ILE A 200 6.74 -4.98 0.46
CA ILE A 200 6.50 -3.59 0.03
C ILE A 200 6.14 -2.69 1.21
N SER A 201 5.46 -3.21 2.24
CA SER A 201 5.18 -2.45 3.46
C SER A 201 6.47 -2.05 4.20
N ILE A 202 7.48 -2.92 4.24
CA ILE A 202 8.81 -2.63 4.82
C ILE A 202 9.52 -1.56 3.98
N ILE A 203 9.51 -1.69 2.65
CA ILE A 203 10.10 -0.73 1.72
C ILE A 203 9.45 0.65 1.88
N ILE A 204 8.11 0.70 1.89
CA ILE A 204 7.33 1.90 2.15
C ILE A 204 7.75 2.53 3.48
N ALA A 205 7.85 1.74 4.55
CA ALA A 205 8.22 2.25 5.85
C ALA A 205 9.62 2.85 5.88
N ALA A 206 10.60 2.23 5.23
CA ALA A 206 11.96 2.76 5.14
C ALA A 206 11.99 4.15 4.47
N PHE A 207 11.40 4.26 3.27
CA PHE A 207 11.42 5.52 2.51
C PHE A 207 10.51 6.59 3.09
N TYR A 208 9.33 6.22 3.60
CA TYR A 208 8.46 7.14 4.31
C TYR A 208 9.17 7.71 5.55
N ASN A 209 9.95 6.91 6.27
CA ASN A 209 10.69 7.41 7.44
C ASN A 209 11.87 8.33 7.08
N LEU A 210 12.46 8.20 5.87
CA LEU A 210 13.54 9.06 5.39
C LEU A 210 13.08 10.46 4.97
N ASN A 211 11.83 10.60 4.49
CA ASN A 211 11.27 11.86 3.99
C ASN A 211 10.14 12.43 4.86
N LYS A 212 9.41 11.56 5.58
CA LYS A 212 8.18 11.87 6.33
C LYS A 212 7.18 12.73 5.53
N ASN A 213 6.97 12.36 4.27
CA ASN A 213 5.93 12.94 3.40
C ASN A 213 5.09 11.79 2.82
N LEU A 214 3.76 11.87 2.93
CA LEU A 214 2.82 10.83 2.51
C LEU A 214 2.79 10.61 0.98
N LEU A 215 3.33 11.53 0.19
CA LEU A 215 3.48 11.28 -1.25
C LEU A 215 4.43 10.12 -1.55
N ILE A 216 5.43 9.86 -0.69
CA ILE A 216 6.37 8.74 -0.86
C ILE A 216 5.66 7.38 -0.82
N PRO A 217 4.89 7.01 0.22
CA PRO A 217 4.12 5.77 0.22
C PRO A 217 3.13 5.69 -0.94
N ILE A 218 2.42 6.78 -1.26
CA ILE A 218 1.47 6.83 -2.39
C ILE A 218 2.17 6.50 -3.71
N MET A 219 3.34 7.09 -3.94
CA MET A 219 4.13 6.84 -5.15
C MET A 219 4.67 5.41 -5.22
N ILE A 220 5.18 4.86 -4.11
CA ILE A 220 5.66 3.47 -4.07
C ILE A 220 4.50 2.51 -4.38
N HIS A 221 3.37 2.68 -3.70
CA HIS A 221 2.19 1.84 -3.90
C HIS A 221 1.63 1.99 -5.32
N GLN A 222 1.59 3.21 -5.88
CA GLN A 222 1.17 3.42 -7.27
C GLN A 222 2.08 2.68 -8.26
N LEU A 223 3.40 2.79 -8.11
CA LEU A 223 4.34 2.10 -8.99
C LEU A 223 4.25 0.58 -8.82
N PHE A 224 4.06 0.10 -7.59
CA PHE A 224 3.83 -1.31 -7.29
C PHE A 224 2.60 -1.86 -8.03
N ASN A 225 1.44 -1.22 -7.88
CA ASN A 225 0.21 -1.67 -8.54
C ASN A 225 0.29 -1.51 -10.07
N PHE A 226 0.75 -0.35 -10.53
CA PHE A 226 0.76 -0.02 -11.95
C PHE A 226 1.72 -0.91 -12.74
N LEU A 227 2.96 -1.11 -12.28
CA LEU A 227 3.93 -1.92 -13.02
C LEU A 227 3.55 -3.41 -13.07
N ILE A 228 2.93 -3.93 -12.02
CA ILE A 228 2.39 -5.30 -12.02
C ILE A 228 1.19 -5.39 -12.96
N GLY A 229 0.25 -4.44 -12.89
CA GLY A 229 -1.02 -4.48 -13.62
C GLY A 229 -0.94 -4.24 -15.13
N ILE A 230 0.17 -3.70 -15.64
CA ILE A 230 0.33 -3.43 -17.09
C ILE A 230 0.87 -4.63 -17.87
N ILE A 231 1.37 -5.66 -17.19
CA ILE A 231 1.88 -6.88 -17.83
C ILE A 231 0.74 -7.89 -17.91
N SER A 232 0.49 -8.45 -19.09
CA SER A 232 -0.51 -9.49 -19.33
C SER A 232 0.16 -10.87 -19.40
N GLY A 233 -0.41 -11.88 -18.75
CA GLY A 233 0.13 -13.25 -18.71
C GLY A 233 -0.29 -14.00 -17.43
N ASP A 234 0.47 -15.02 -17.04
CA ASP A 234 0.19 -15.80 -15.83
C ASP A 234 0.44 -14.97 -14.57
N LEU A 235 -0.65 -14.59 -13.91
CA LEU A 235 -0.63 -13.78 -12.70
C LEU A 235 0.11 -14.48 -11.54
N ILE A 236 0.05 -15.80 -11.42
CA ILE A 236 0.74 -16.54 -10.35
C ILE A 236 2.25 -16.47 -10.59
N GLU A 237 2.68 -16.64 -11.83
CA GLU A 237 4.09 -16.55 -12.19
C GLU A 237 4.65 -15.14 -11.96
N PHE A 238 3.91 -14.09 -12.35
CA PHE A 238 4.35 -12.72 -12.10
C PHE A 238 4.43 -12.42 -10.60
N ILE A 239 3.38 -12.72 -9.83
CA ILE A 239 3.37 -12.39 -8.41
C ILE A 239 4.44 -13.17 -7.64
N GLU A 240 4.77 -14.39 -8.06
CA GLU A 240 5.91 -15.15 -7.53
C GLU A 240 7.21 -14.36 -7.67
N TYR A 241 7.60 -13.97 -8.89
CA TYR A 241 8.86 -13.26 -9.12
C TYR A 241 8.87 -11.86 -8.48
N TYR A 242 7.78 -11.11 -8.57
CA TYR A 242 7.66 -9.83 -7.87
C TYR A 242 7.81 -10.02 -6.36
N SER A 243 7.16 -11.02 -5.75
CA SER A 243 7.23 -11.26 -4.31
C SER A 243 8.67 -11.57 -3.85
N ILE A 244 9.40 -12.38 -4.61
CA ILE A 244 10.80 -12.73 -4.33
C ILE A 244 11.69 -11.47 -4.43
N LEU A 245 11.56 -10.69 -5.50
CA LEU A 245 12.39 -9.50 -5.69
C LEU A 245 12.09 -8.40 -4.67
N TYR A 246 10.81 -8.17 -4.33
CA TYR A 246 10.46 -7.26 -3.24
C TYR A 246 10.98 -7.74 -1.88
N LEU A 247 10.93 -9.05 -1.62
CA LEU A 247 11.50 -9.64 -0.40
C LEU A 247 13.01 -9.40 -0.34
N LEU A 248 13.73 -9.61 -1.44
CA LEU A 248 15.17 -9.34 -1.51
C LEU A 248 15.48 -7.86 -1.23
N VAL A 249 14.74 -6.94 -1.83
CA VAL A 249 14.91 -5.50 -1.55
C VAL A 249 14.58 -5.16 -0.09
N ALA A 250 13.52 -5.75 0.48
CA ALA A 250 13.18 -5.56 1.89
C ALA A 250 14.31 -6.06 2.80
N ILE A 251 14.88 -7.24 2.53
CA ILE A 251 16.02 -7.80 3.27
C ILE A 251 17.25 -6.88 3.16
N ILE A 252 17.57 -6.40 1.96
CA ILE A 252 18.68 -5.45 1.74
C ILE A 252 18.47 -4.18 2.57
N LEU A 253 17.27 -3.62 2.60
CA LEU A 253 16.95 -2.44 3.41
C LEU A 253 17.02 -2.74 4.91
N ILE A 254 16.62 -3.94 5.36
CA ILE A 254 16.73 -4.39 6.75
C ILE A 254 18.21 -4.48 7.17
N VAL A 255 19.08 -4.98 6.30
CA VAL A 255 20.51 -5.15 6.59
C VAL A 255 21.25 -3.81 6.55
N ILE A 256 21.10 -3.04 5.46
CA ILE A 256 21.78 -1.75 5.28
C ILE A 256 21.22 -0.69 6.25
N ASN A 257 19.90 -0.72 6.47
CA ASN A 257 19.18 0.16 7.39
C ASN A 257 19.59 1.64 7.26
N PRO A 258 19.39 2.25 6.08
CA PRO A 258 19.92 3.58 5.79
C PRO A 258 19.43 4.60 6.81
N LYS A 259 20.36 5.31 7.45
CA LYS A 259 20.07 6.31 8.51
C LYS A 259 19.26 5.75 9.70
N LYS A 260 19.36 4.43 9.95
CA LYS A 260 18.69 3.73 11.05
C LYS A 260 17.16 3.85 11.06
N VAL A 261 16.54 3.98 9.89
CA VAL A 261 15.08 4.24 9.76
C VAL A 261 14.18 3.02 9.99
N LEU A 262 14.74 1.82 10.09
CA LEU A 262 13.97 0.59 10.35
C LEU A 262 14.03 0.12 11.81
N TYR A 263 14.98 0.61 12.59
CA TYR A 263 15.24 0.18 13.96
C TYR A 263 15.18 1.36 14.94
N GLY A 264 15.01 1.06 16.24
CA GLY A 264 14.83 2.07 17.28
C GLY A 264 13.42 2.66 17.32
N ASN A 265 13.14 3.49 18.32
CA ASN A 265 11.85 4.15 18.47
C ASN A 265 11.98 5.59 17.91
N ILE A 266 11.47 5.83 16.69
CA ILE A 266 11.60 7.12 16.00
C ILE A 266 11.05 8.28 16.84
N SER A 267 10.07 8.02 17.72
CA SER A 267 9.53 9.03 18.64
C SER A 267 10.57 9.60 19.62
N LYS A 268 11.62 8.84 19.97
CA LYS A 268 12.74 9.32 20.79
C LYS A 268 13.72 10.19 20.00
N HIS A 269 13.95 9.86 18.72
CA HIS A 269 14.89 10.62 17.89
C HIS A 269 14.36 12.02 17.52
N ILE A 270 13.07 12.17 17.23
CA ILE A 270 12.47 13.48 16.89
C ILE A 270 12.55 14.47 18.07
N LYS A 271 12.37 13.99 19.32
CA LYS A 271 12.55 14.83 20.52
C LYS A 271 14.00 15.28 20.74
N GLN A 272 14.98 14.46 20.34
CA GLN A 272 16.40 14.81 20.49
C GLN A 272 16.88 15.82 19.46
N THR A 273 16.34 15.81 18.23
CA THR A 273 16.67 16.82 17.22
C THR A 273 15.92 18.15 17.44
N SER A 274 14.71 18.14 18.04
CA SER A 274 13.98 19.37 18.36
C SER A 274 14.54 20.13 19.59
N LEU A 275 15.43 19.51 20.37
CA LEU A 275 16.13 20.14 21.50
C LEU A 275 17.53 20.66 21.12
N LYS A 276 17.93 20.50 19.85
CA LYS A 276 19.24 20.93 19.32
C LYS A 276 19.11 22.01 18.25
N VAL A 277 17.95 22.66 18.15
CA VAL A 277 17.70 23.84 17.30
C VAL A 277 17.27 24.97 18.21
#